data_AF-A0A388TF06-F1
#
_entry.id   AF-A0A388TF06-F1
#
_cell.length_a   1.000
_cell.length_b   1.000
_cell.length_c   1.000
_cell.angle_alpha   90.00
_cell.angle_beta   90.00
_cell.angle_gamma   90.00
#
_symmetry.space_group_name_H-M   'P 1'
#
loop_
_entity.id
_entity.type
_entity.pdbx_description
1 polymer ?
#
loop_
_entity_poly.entity_id
_entity_poly.type
_entity_poly.pdbx_seq_one_letter_code
_entity_poly.pdbx_strand_id
1 'polypeptide(L)'
;EASPADGLKRLQEILALETLPRRIECYDISHIQGSETVASQAVLLDGVPGKSEYRKYIINQERPDDFASMEEVLTRRCMRLDDNNRPDLVVIDGGKGQLGVAVRVWKNFDLNIPLCALAKREEEIFVPRRSEPLVLPRRDSGLRLLQTVRDEAHRFAVSFHRLRRKKRTLAEK
;
A
#
# COMPACT_ATOMS: atom_id res chain seq x y z
N GLU A 1 21.73 7.64 11.68
CA GLU A 1 20.81 7.23 10.59
C GLU A 1 19.84 8.39 10.34
N ALA A 2 19.25 8.51 9.14
CA ALA A 2 18.25 9.54 8.86
C ALA A 2 17.00 9.31 9.71
N SER A 3 16.42 10.37 10.28
CA SER A 3 15.22 10.27 11.10
C SER A 3 13.97 10.02 10.24
N PRO A 4 12.86 9.53 10.81
CA PRO A 4 11.58 9.44 10.09
C PRO A 4 11.17 10.79 9.47
N ALA A 5 11.39 11.90 10.18
CA ALA A 5 11.12 13.24 9.69
C ALA A 5 11.94 13.61 8.44
N ASP A 6 13.22 13.20 8.37
CA ASP A 6 14.07 13.41 7.19
C ASP A 6 13.57 12.57 6.00
N GLY A 7 13.08 11.35 6.27
CA GLY A 7 12.46 10.53 5.24
C GLY A 7 11.17 11.15 4.68
N LEU A 8 10.35 11.76 5.54
CA LEU A 8 9.10 12.42 5.11
C LEU A 8 9.37 13.64 4.23
N LYS A 9 10.33 14.49 4.65
CA LYS A 9 10.77 15.64 3.84
C LYS A 9 11.33 15.17 2.50
N ARG A 10 12.15 14.12 2.53
CA ARG A 10 12.70 13.54 1.31
C ARG A 10 11.61 13.00 0.39
N LEU A 11 10.58 12.34 0.92
CA LEU A 11 9.42 11.89 0.15
C LEU A 11 8.65 13.04 -0.49
N GLN A 12 8.42 14.11 0.27
CA GLN A 12 7.78 15.33 -0.23
C GLN A 12 8.53 15.88 -1.44
N GLU A 13 9.86 15.98 -1.36
CA GLU A 13 10.72 16.47 -2.44
C GLU A 13 10.66 15.58 -3.69
N ILE A 14 10.93 14.27 -3.54
CA ILE A 14 11.07 13.37 -4.71
C ILE A 14 9.75 13.15 -5.45
N LEU A 15 8.62 13.18 -4.73
CA LEU A 15 7.28 13.04 -5.29
C LEU A 15 6.63 14.39 -5.63
N ALA A 16 7.29 15.51 -5.32
CA ALA A 16 6.78 16.87 -5.50
C ALA A 16 5.40 17.08 -4.83
N LEU A 17 5.26 16.64 -3.58
CA LEU A 17 4.02 16.77 -2.83
C LEU A 17 3.85 18.19 -2.28
N GLU A 18 2.63 18.71 -2.32
CA GLU A 18 2.29 20.03 -1.79
C GLU A 18 2.52 20.12 -0.28
N THR A 19 2.23 19.04 0.45
CA THR A 19 2.34 18.95 1.90
C THR A 19 3.25 17.79 2.31
N LEU A 20 3.73 17.86 3.56
CA LEU A 20 4.50 16.78 4.16
C LEU A 20 3.58 15.54 4.34
N PRO A 21 3.95 14.34 3.85
CA PRO A 21 3.06 13.19 3.87
C PRO A 21 3.01 12.51 5.24
N ARG A 22 2.29 13.08 6.20
CA ARG A 22 2.27 12.62 7.59
C ARG A 22 1.55 11.27 7.76
N ARG A 23 0.47 11.04 7.01
CA ARG A 23 -0.25 9.77 6.96
C ARG A 23 0.00 9.10 5.61
N ILE A 24 0.76 8.01 5.62
CA ILE A 24 1.06 7.20 4.43
C ILE A 24 0.34 5.86 4.56
N GLU A 25 -0.49 5.51 3.59
CA GLU A 25 -1.14 4.20 3.52
C GLU A 25 -0.52 3.34 2.42
N CYS A 26 -0.25 2.07 2.68
CA CYS A 26 0.23 1.13 1.68
C CYS A 26 -0.70 -0.08 1.52
N TYR A 27 -0.95 -0.47 0.28
CA TYR A 27 -1.84 -1.57 -0.09
C TYR A 27 -1.07 -2.70 -0.79
N ASP A 28 -1.18 -3.91 -0.26
CA ASP A 28 -0.60 -5.14 -0.82
C ASP A 28 -1.70 -6.18 -1.06
N ILE A 29 -1.61 -6.92 -2.17
CA ILE A 29 -2.48 -8.06 -2.49
C ILE A 29 -1.67 -9.34 -2.31
N SER A 30 -2.16 -10.21 -1.43
CA SER A 30 -1.52 -11.47 -1.11
C SER A 30 -2.49 -12.64 -1.29
N HIS A 31 -1.99 -13.73 -1.86
CA HIS A 31 -2.76 -14.96 -2.06
C HIS A 31 -2.35 -16.05 -1.08
N ILE A 32 -3.34 -16.82 -0.60
CA ILE A 32 -3.12 -18.09 0.07
C ILE A 32 -3.19 -19.20 -0.98
N GLN A 33 -2.25 -20.14 -0.97
CA GLN A 33 -2.42 -21.45 -1.62
C GLN A 33 -3.74 -22.07 -1.14
N GLY A 34 -4.73 -22.16 -2.03
CA GLY A 34 -6.07 -22.68 -1.73
C GLY A 34 -7.24 -21.69 -1.83
N SER A 35 -7.13 -20.67 -2.70
CA SER A 35 -8.19 -19.77 -3.24
C SER A 35 -8.51 -18.46 -2.51
N GLU A 36 -8.07 -18.25 -1.27
CA GLU A 36 -8.40 -17.02 -0.56
C GLU A 36 -7.44 -15.88 -0.88
N THR A 37 -7.98 -14.78 -1.41
CA THR A 37 -7.22 -13.55 -1.65
C THR A 37 -7.46 -12.57 -0.50
N VAL A 38 -6.37 -11.98 -0.01
CA VAL A 38 -6.40 -11.01 1.07
C VAL A 38 -5.62 -9.79 0.64
N ALA A 39 -6.20 -8.61 0.83
CA ALA A 39 -5.44 -7.38 0.79
C ALA A 39 -5.12 -6.90 2.20
N SER A 40 -3.98 -6.24 2.32
CA SER A 40 -3.55 -5.61 3.55
C SER A 40 -3.32 -4.12 3.33
N GLN A 41 -3.75 -3.32 4.31
CA GLN A 41 -3.46 -1.89 4.41
C GLN A 41 -2.57 -1.68 5.63
N ALA A 42 -1.34 -1.23 5.41
CA ALA A 42 -0.47 -0.72 6.46
C ALA A 42 -0.43 0.81 6.44
N VAL A 43 -0.10 1.40 7.59
CA VAL A 43 -0.09 2.85 7.78
C VAL A 43 1.20 3.29 8.46
N LEU A 44 1.82 4.35 7.96
CA LEU A 44 2.77 5.15 8.73
C LEU A 44 2.09 6.45 9.17
N LEU A 45 2.27 6.80 10.44
CA LEU A 45 1.93 8.10 11.00
C LEU A 45 3.24 8.76 11.41
N ASP A 46 3.53 9.93 10.84
CA ASP A 46 4.80 10.65 11.04
C ASP A 46 6.03 9.78 10.79
N GLY A 47 5.95 8.92 9.76
CA GLY A 47 7.01 8.01 9.36
C GLY A 47 7.18 6.79 10.27
N VAL A 48 6.27 6.57 11.24
CA VAL A 48 6.32 5.45 12.20
C VAL A 48 5.12 4.52 12.01
N PRO A 49 5.27 3.18 12.12
CA PRO A 49 4.18 2.22 12.00
C PRO A 49 2.97 2.48 12.92
N GLY A 50 1.85 2.91 12.34
CA GLY A 50 0.57 3.13 13.00
C GLY A 50 -0.28 1.85 13.09
N LYS A 51 0.19 0.83 13.81
CA LYS A 51 -0.38 -0.54 13.76
C LYS A 51 -1.88 -0.65 14.11
N SER A 52 -2.43 0.26 14.92
CA SER A 52 -3.87 0.33 15.22
C SER A 52 -4.73 0.70 14.00
N GLU A 53 -4.14 1.36 13.02
CA GLU A 53 -4.79 1.81 11.78
C GLU A 53 -4.77 0.73 10.70
N TYR A 54 -4.12 -0.41 10.93
CA TYR A 54 -3.96 -1.42 9.88
C TYR A 54 -5.29 -2.10 9.60
N ARG A 55 -5.54 -2.46 8.34
CA ARG A 55 -6.78 -3.13 7.90
C ARG A 55 -6.47 -4.32 7.01
N LYS A 56 -7.34 -5.32 7.07
CA LYS A 56 -7.31 -6.51 6.21
C LYS A 56 -8.63 -6.60 5.48
N TYR A 57 -8.55 -7.00 4.23
CA TYR A 57 -9.71 -7.16 3.37
C TYR A 57 -9.71 -8.60 2.88
N ILE A 58 -10.76 -9.34 3.20
CA ILE A 58 -10.98 -10.66 2.63
C ILE A 58 -11.71 -10.44 1.31
N ILE A 59 -11.16 -11.01 0.23
CA ILE A 59 -11.66 -10.88 -1.12
C ILE A 59 -12.15 -12.25 -1.56
N ASN A 60 -13.44 -12.32 -1.86
CA ASN A 60 -14.09 -13.55 -2.28
C ASN A 60 -14.16 -13.54 -3.80
N GLN A 61 -13.35 -14.38 -4.44
CA GLN A 61 -13.32 -14.53 -5.89
C GLN A 61 -13.10 -15.99 -6.26
N GLU A 62 -13.67 -16.43 -7.39
CA GLU A 62 -13.53 -17.81 -7.87
C GLU A 62 -12.09 -18.11 -8.31
N ARG A 63 -11.41 -17.11 -8.90
CA ARG A 63 -10.02 -17.18 -9.34
C ARG A 63 -9.24 -15.96 -8.88
N PRO A 64 -7.96 -16.11 -8.51
CA PRO A 64 -7.10 -14.98 -8.19
C PRO A 64 -7.00 -13.97 -9.34
N ASP A 65 -7.42 -12.73 -9.09
CA ASP A 65 -7.19 -11.58 -9.96
C ASP A 65 -6.74 -10.39 -9.12
N ASP A 66 -5.45 -10.07 -9.20
CA ASP A 66 -4.82 -8.99 -8.42
C ASP A 66 -5.32 -7.61 -8.78
N PHE A 67 -5.67 -7.37 -10.06
CA PHE A 67 -6.15 -6.07 -10.49
C PHE A 67 -7.58 -5.84 -9.99
N ALA A 68 -8.45 -6.85 -10.13
CA ALA A 68 -9.80 -6.78 -9.58
C ALA A 68 -9.78 -6.66 -8.04
N SER A 69 -8.89 -7.40 -7.39
CA SER A 69 -8.70 -7.35 -5.93
C SER A 69 -8.25 -5.97 -5.45
N MET A 70 -7.29 -5.35 -6.15
CA MET A 70 -6.84 -3.99 -5.87
C MET A 70 -7.97 -2.98 -6.06
N GLU A 71 -8.72 -3.10 -7.16
CA GLU A 71 -9.86 -2.23 -7.46
C GLU A 71 -10.93 -2.28 -6.37
N GLU A 72 -11.31 -3.49 -5.94
CA GLU A 72 -12.28 -3.72 -4.87
C GLU A 72 -11.84 -3.10 -3.54
N VAL A 73 -10.58 -3.30 -3.15
CA VAL A 73 -10.06 -2.83 -1.85
C VAL A 73 -9.98 -1.32 -1.82
N LEU A 74 -9.44 -0.70 -2.87
CA LEU A 74 -9.36 0.75 -2.98
C LEU A 74 -10.75 1.36 -3.04
N THR A 75 -11.70 0.75 -3.76
CA THR A 75 -13.10 1.19 -3.77
C THR A 75 -13.71 1.16 -2.36
N ARG A 76 -13.53 0.06 -1.62
CA ARG A 76 -13.98 -0.07 -0.22
C ARG A 76 -13.33 0.95 0.71
N ARG A 77 -12.06 1.29 0.48
CA ARG A 77 -11.37 2.34 1.23
C ARG A 77 -11.98 3.70 0.94
N CYS A 78 -12.21 4.02 -0.34
CA CYS A 78 -12.74 5.32 -0.76
C CYS A 78 -14.12 5.57 -0.17
N MET A 79 -14.99 4.56 -0.11
CA MET A 79 -16.31 4.63 0.55
C MET A 79 -16.26 4.93 2.06
N ARG A 80 -15.09 4.78 2.70
CA ARG A 80 -14.87 5.02 4.13
C ARG A 80 -13.93 6.20 4.40
N LEU A 81 -13.50 6.92 3.36
CA LEU A 81 -12.71 8.12 3.53
C LEU A 81 -13.54 9.21 4.18
N ASP A 82 -12.95 9.88 5.15
CA ASP A 82 -13.45 11.11 5.76
C ASP A 82 -12.26 12.02 6.07
N ASP A 83 -12.55 13.24 6.51
CA ASP A 83 -11.53 14.26 6.80
C ASP A 83 -10.56 13.85 7.92
N ASN A 84 -10.97 12.98 8.85
CA ASN A 84 -10.14 12.57 9.99
C ASN A 84 -9.18 11.43 9.63
N ASN A 85 -9.48 10.67 8.58
CA ASN A 85 -8.72 9.48 8.20
C ASN A 85 -8.05 9.58 6.84
N ARG A 86 -8.15 10.73 6.16
CA ARG A 86 -7.60 10.95 4.82
C ARG A 86 -6.06 10.79 4.81
N PRO A 87 -5.50 9.93 3.94
CA PRO A 87 -4.05 9.83 3.78
C PRO A 87 -3.48 11.00 2.97
N ASP A 88 -2.23 11.36 3.25
CA ASP A 88 -1.47 12.35 2.48
C ASP A 88 -0.74 11.71 1.29
N LEU A 89 -0.49 10.40 1.36
CA LEU A 89 0.10 9.60 0.29
C LEU A 89 -0.43 8.17 0.34
N VAL A 90 -0.82 7.64 -0.81
CA VAL A 90 -1.15 6.22 -0.97
C VAL A 90 -0.09 5.53 -1.83
N VAL A 91 0.41 4.41 -1.31
CA VAL A 91 1.45 3.58 -1.91
C VAL A 91 0.87 2.23 -2.31
N ILE A 92 1.04 1.83 -3.55
CA ILE A 92 0.63 0.51 -4.02
C ILE A 92 1.86 -0.41 -4.04
N ASP A 93 1.78 -1.58 -3.38
CA ASP A 93 2.82 -2.61 -3.48
C ASP A 93 2.71 -3.33 -4.83
N GLY A 94 3.43 -2.80 -5.80
CA GLY A 94 3.67 -3.40 -7.09
C GLY A 94 3.86 -2.39 -8.20
N GLY A 95 3.59 -2.81 -9.43
CA GLY A 95 4.05 -2.11 -10.63
C GLY A 95 3.05 -1.11 -11.22
N LYS A 96 3.42 -0.57 -12.40
CA LYS A 96 2.63 0.37 -13.20
C LYS A 96 1.19 -0.09 -13.49
N GLY A 97 0.96 -1.40 -13.65
CA GLY A 97 -0.37 -1.96 -13.87
C GLY A 97 -1.33 -1.72 -12.70
N GLN A 98 -0.90 -2.04 -11.47
CA GLN A 98 -1.69 -1.81 -10.26
C GLN A 98 -1.83 -0.32 -9.93
N LEU A 99 -0.79 0.48 -10.17
CA LEU A 99 -0.92 1.93 -10.09
C LEU A 99 -2.02 2.46 -11.03
N GLY A 100 -2.10 1.91 -12.25
CA GLY A 100 -3.16 2.23 -13.20
C GLY A 100 -4.56 1.92 -12.68
N VAL A 101 -4.73 0.83 -11.91
CA VAL A 101 -5.98 0.50 -11.21
C VAL A 101 -6.32 1.58 -10.19
N ALA A 102 -5.36 1.94 -9.32
CA ALA A 102 -5.56 2.95 -8.29
C ALA A 102 -5.95 4.31 -8.89
N VAL A 103 -5.30 4.72 -9.98
CA VAL A 103 -5.64 5.96 -10.71
C VAL A 103 -7.07 5.95 -11.23
N ARG A 104 -7.57 4.82 -11.75
CA ARG A 104 -8.98 4.72 -12.19
C ARG A 104 -9.95 4.87 -11.03
N VAL A 105 -9.69 4.18 -9.91
CA VAL A 105 -10.53 4.28 -8.71
C VAL A 105 -10.56 5.73 -8.20
N TRP A 106 -9.39 6.38 -8.10
CA TRP A 106 -9.30 7.78 -7.69
C TRP A 106 -10.13 8.71 -8.56
N LYS A 107 -10.06 8.52 -9.88
CA LYS A 107 -10.86 9.31 -10.83
C LYS A 107 -12.36 9.10 -10.63
N ASN A 108 -12.80 7.87 -10.35
CA ASN A 108 -14.22 7.56 -10.14
C ASN A 108 -14.78 8.17 -8.85
N PHE A 109 -13.93 8.39 -7.84
CA PHE A 109 -14.30 9.00 -6.55
C PHE A 109 -13.93 10.49 -6.46
N ASP A 110 -13.44 11.09 -7.54
CA ASP A 110 -12.97 12.49 -7.59
C ASP A 110 -11.94 12.84 -6.49
N LEU A 111 -11.00 11.92 -6.24
CA LEU A 111 -10.01 12.08 -5.19
C LEU A 111 -8.73 12.75 -5.70
N ASN A 112 -8.35 13.84 -5.04
CA ASN A 112 -7.04 14.47 -5.20
C ASN A 112 -6.10 14.10 -4.05
N ILE A 113 -5.76 12.81 -3.94
CA ILE A 113 -4.77 12.31 -2.98
C ILE A 113 -3.58 11.74 -3.77
N PRO A 114 -2.33 12.12 -3.46
CA PRO A 114 -1.14 11.60 -4.14
C PRO A 114 -1.06 10.07 -4.13
N LEU A 115 -0.65 9.52 -5.27
CA LEU A 115 -0.45 8.08 -5.48
C LEU A 115 0.96 7.81 -5.97
N CYS A 116 1.56 6.73 -5.47
CA CYS A 116 2.71 6.10 -6.11
C CYS A 116 2.63 4.57 -5.96
N ALA A 117 3.47 3.85 -6.70
CA ALA A 117 3.65 2.42 -6.51
C ALA A 117 5.12 2.07 -6.37
N LEU A 118 5.44 1.07 -5.56
CA LEU A 118 6.79 0.59 -5.33
C LEU A 118 6.93 -0.84 -5.86
N ALA A 119 7.70 -1.03 -6.93
CA ALA A 119 7.93 -2.36 -7.48
C ALA A 119 9.06 -3.10 -6.73
N LYS A 120 8.77 -4.31 -6.26
CA LYS A 120 9.63 -5.09 -5.36
C LYS A 120 11.01 -5.48 -5.90
N ARG A 121 11.18 -5.67 -7.21
CA ARG A 121 12.44 -6.22 -7.76
C ARG A 121 13.57 -5.19 -7.77
N GLU A 122 13.28 -4.01 -8.30
CA GLU A 122 14.28 -2.94 -8.51
C GLU A 122 14.03 -1.72 -7.62
N GLU A 123 13.03 -1.78 -6.73
CA GLU A 123 12.66 -0.66 -5.84
C GLU A 123 12.30 0.61 -6.64
N GLU A 124 11.75 0.39 -7.84
CA GLU A 124 11.29 1.43 -8.76
C GLU A 124 10.01 2.08 -8.24
N ILE A 125 10.00 3.41 -8.20
CA ILE A 125 8.85 4.19 -7.78
C ILE A 125 8.12 4.68 -9.02
N PHE A 126 6.91 4.18 -9.25
CA PHE A 126 6.03 4.65 -10.31
C PHE A 126 5.11 5.75 -9.78
N VAL A 127 5.00 6.84 -10.54
CA VAL A 127 4.13 7.98 -10.23
C VAL A 127 3.17 8.20 -11.40
N PRO A 128 1.89 8.52 -11.16
CA PRO A 128 0.96 8.82 -12.24
C PRO A 128 1.49 9.89 -13.18
N ARG A 129 1.18 9.76 -14.47
CA ARG A 129 1.56 10.71 -15.54
C ARG A 129 3.07 10.83 -15.81
N ARG A 130 3.92 9.99 -15.21
CA ARG A 130 5.33 9.82 -15.61
C ARG A 130 5.50 8.52 -16.39
N SER A 131 6.27 8.55 -17.47
CA SER A 131 6.54 7.37 -18.31
C SER A 131 7.54 6.43 -17.65
N GLU A 132 8.64 7.00 -17.13
CA GLU A 132 9.75 6.35 -16.47
C GLU A 132 9.57 6.31 -14.94
N PRO A 133 10.00 5.23 -14.27
CA PRO A 133 10.04 5.18 -12.82
C PRO A 133 11.14 6.09 -12.25
N LEU A 134 10.98 6.47 -10.98
CA LEU A 134 12.07 7.05 -10.20
C LEU A 134 12.90 5.92 -9.61
N VAL A 135 14.20 5.95 -9.85
CA VAL A 135 15.18 5.05 -9.24
C VAL A 135 16.03 5.85 -8.28
N LEU A 136 16.01 5.47 -7.00
CA LEU A 136 16.72 6.17 -5.94
C LEU A 136 17.88 5.34 -5.40
N PRO A 137 18.94 5.98 -4.88
CA PRO A 137 19.99 5.26 -4.16
C PRO A 137 19.39 4.47 -2.98
N ARG A 138 19.89 3.25 -2.72
CA ARG A 138 19.44 2.39 -1.61
C ARG A 138 19.51 3.03 -0.21
N ARG A 139 20.32 4.09 -0.07
CA ARG A 139 20.48 4.84 1.19
C ARG A 139 19.56 6.06 1.28
N ASP A 140 18.77 6.35 0.24
CA ASP A 140 17.80 7.45 0.24
C ASP A 140 16.75 7.23 1.35
N SER A 141 16.56 8.25 2.18
CA SER A 141 15.66 8.17 3.34
C SER A 141 14.19 8.07 2.93
N GLY A 142 13.80 8.64 1.80
CA GLY A 142 12.43 8.56 1.28
C GLY A 142 12.12 7.16 0.76
N LEU A 143 13.07 6.55 0.02
CA LEU A 143 12.93 5.16 -0.42
C LEU A 143 12.77 4.21 0.79
N ARG A 144 13.57 4.40 1.84
CA ARG A 144 13.47 3.58 3.06
C ARG A 144 12.10 3.66 3.73
N LEU A 145 11.43 4.81 3.70
CA LEU A 145 10.06 4.92 4.23
C LEU A 145 9.05 4.16 3.38
N LEU A 146 9.15 4.24 2.05
CA LEU A 146 8.30 3.46 1.14
C LEU A 146 8.51 1.95 1.34
N GLN A 147 9.76 1.53 1.51
CA GLN A 147 10.11 0.14 1.86
C GLN A 147 9.53 -0.25 3.22
N THR A 148 9.64 0.62 4.22
CA THR A 148 9.10 0.35 5.57
C THR A 148 7.59 0.11 5.54
N VAL A 149 6.82 0.97 4.86
CA VAL A 149 5.36 0.81 4.80
C VAL A 149 4.95 -0.42 3.98
N ARG A 150 5.67 -0.73 2.89
CA ARG A 150 5.48 -1.94 2.09
C ARG A 150 5.75 -3.20 2.92
N ASP A 151 6.89 -3.24 3.60
CA ASP A 151 7.29 -4.37 4.42
C ASP A 151 6.30 -4.59 5.57
N GLU A 152 5.74 -3.53 6.16
CA GLU A 152 4.66 -3.62 7.14
C GLU A 152 3.37 -4.19 6.54
N ALA A 153 2.97 -3.78 5.32
CA ALA A 153 1.80 -4.33 4.62
C ALA A 153 2.00 -5.84 4.37
N HIS A 154 3.12 -6.21 3.75
CA HIS A 154 3.46 -7.60 3.49
C HIS A 154 3.52 -8.45 4.77
N ARG A 155 4.18 -7.95 5.82
CA ARG A 155 4.24 -8.61 7.14
C ARG A 155 2.85 -8.81 7.74
N PHE A 156 1.98 -7.81 7.59
CA PHE A 156 0.61 -7.88 8.10
C PHE A 156 -0.23 -8.91 7.34
N ALA A 157 -0.09 -9.02 6.02
CA ALA A 157 -0.69 -10.07 5.20
C ALA A 157 -0.22 -11.47 5.61
N VAL A 158 1.10 -11.70 5.68
CA VAL A 158 1.69 -13.00 6.06
C VAL A 158 1.22 -13.46 7.45
N SER A 159 1.17 -12.54 8.41
CA SER A 159 0.70 -12.85 9.78
C SER A 159 -0.74 -13.39 9.79
N PHE A 160 -1.59 -12.87 8.91
CA PHE A 160 -2.98 -13.28 8.78
C PHE A 160 -3.11 -14.68 8.18
N HIS A 161 -2.36 -14.92 7.10
CA HIS A 161 -2.35 -16.21 6.43
C HIS A 161 -1.94 -17.32 7.39
N ARG A 162 -0.93 -17.07 8.24
CA ARG A 162 -0.51 -18.01 9.28
C ARG A 162 -1.62 -18.30 10.29
N LEU A 163 -2.36 -17.28 10.73
CA LEU A 163 -3.48 -17.46 11.67
C LEU A 163 -4.65 -18.23 11.05
N ARG A 164 -5.02 -17.94 9.80
CA ARG A 164 -6.11 -18.65 9.11
C ARG A 164 -5.78 -20.11 8.83
N ARG A 165 -4.54 -20.41 8.41
CA ARG A 165 -4.07 -21.80 8.24
C ARG A 165 -4.20 -22.60 9.53
N LYS A 166 -3.75 -22.04 10.66
CA LYS A 166 -3.88 -22.70 11.98
C LYS A 166 -5.33 -23.00 12.35
N LYS A 167 -6.25 -22.05 12.15
CA LYS A 167 -7.68 -22.26 12.43
C LYS A 167 -8.29 -23.36 11.57
N ARG A 168 -7.94 -23.43 10.29
CA ARG A 168 -8.44 -24.46 9.37
C ARG A 168 -7.99 -25.87 9.75
N THR A 169 -6.69 -26.04 10.05
CA THR A 169 -6.16 -27.33 10.52
C THR A 169 -6.78 -27.81 11.83
N LEU A 170 -7.26 -26.89 12.68
CA LEU A 170 -7.97 -27.22 13.92
C LEU A 170 -9.45 -27.54 13.71
N ALA A 171 -10.09 -26.98 12.67
CA ALA A 171 -11.49 -27.23 12.35
C ALA A 171 -11.71 -28.49 11.50
N GLU A 172 -10.66 -28.98 10.82
CA GLU A 172 -10.65 -30.23 10.04
C GLU A 172 -10.29 -31.47 10.90
N LYS A 173 -10.13 -31.32 12.22
CA LYS A 173 -9.91 -32.38 13.20
C LYS A 173 -11.14 -32.52 14.11
#